data_AF-A0AAV7Z155-F1
#
_entry.id   AF-A0AAV7Z155-F1
#
_cell.length_a   1.000
_cell.length_b   1.000
_cell.length_c   1.000
_cell.angle_alpha   90.00
_cell.angle_beta   90.00
_cell.angle_gamma   90.00
#
_symmetry.space_group_name_H-M   'P 1'
#
loop_
_entity.id
_entity.type
_entity.pdbx_description
1 polymer ?
#
loop_
_entity_poly.entity_id
_entity_poly.type
_entity_poly.pdbx_seq_one_letter_code
_entity_poly.pdbx_strand_id
1 'polypeptide(L)'
;MKNLLFFSLLVFLAFSKVTESKGTTPHIEILGRYFYDQNEKIVYLDWPGVRINVDIPEGTQKIEIEVTDTYPSTVVKSKPAQATVDSHSSYFQMFLDGNPLGVLKIPMQGGLMRILVSDRVDPTKSHLLSMYKRTEAKSLVGIKQFLFNEGAKLAFNPSMQPDYNKYARRLEFLGDSVCVGYGNNCTSVSEPFTTLTEDNYMSYSSIIPRMFNAIYFDQSISGIGVVRNYGDPDPSSKRPYGFYQDSSLKLNVSDTTKWDYSKFLPHAVIYHIGGNDYGGSGQYPTETVFVQHFLELIESRRKLYGDNIPIFISSGPLDGPWDFQKEVVSKAGDNVYWIDWTTIYEDGGGMGCQYHPDIKSHKMMSQILAKLIQNVLGWDYTS
;
A
#
# COMPACT_ATOMS: atom_id res chain seq x y z
N MET A 1 5.55 12.46 47.85
CA MET A 1 4.39 12.65 46.96
C MET A 1 4.53 13.98 46.24
N LYS A 2 5.14 13.97 45.06
CA LYS A 2 5.24 15.14 44.17
C LYS A 2 4.76 14.68 42.80
N ASN A 3 3.66 15.27 42.36
CA ASN A 3 3.10 15.10 41.02
C ASN A 3 4.07 15.70 40.00
N LEU A 4 4.47 14.92 39.00
CA LEU A 4 5.08 15.43 37.78
C LEU A 4 4.07 15.20 36.65
N LEU A 5 3.43 16.28 36.21
CA LEU A 5 2.66 16.30 34.96
C LEU A 5 3.65 16.23 33.80
N PHE A 6 3.60 15.15 33.02
CA PHE A 6 4.17 15.11 31.68
C PHE A 6 3.15 15.72 30.71
N PHE A 7 3.46 16.90 30.18
CA PHE A 7 2.84 17.41 28.96
C PHE A 7 3.50 16.70 27.77
N SER A 8 2.81 15.74 27.15
CA SER A 8 3.15 15.30 25.80
C SER A 8 2.54 16.27 24.81
N LEU A 9 3.38 17.05 24.14
CA LEU A 9 3.00 17.92 23.05
C LEU A 9 2.74 17.03 21.81
N LEU A 10 1.50 16.59 21.61
CA LEU A 10 1.08 16.03 20.33
C LEU A 10 1.01 17.18 19.31
N VAL A 11 1.95 17.20 18.37
CA VAL A 11 1.84 18.01 17.16
C VAL A 11 0.73 17.41 16.30
N PHE A 12 -0.43 18.06 16.29
CA PHE A 12 -1.51 17.76 15.36
C PHE A 12 -1.13 18.25 13.97
N LEU A 13 -0.83 17.32 13.06
CA LEU A 13 -0.81 17.59 11.63
C LEU A 13 -2.25 17.75 11.16
N ALA A 14 -2.64 18.99 10.83
CA ALA A 14 -3.91 19.27 10.19
C ALA A 14 -3.86 18.76 8.74
N PHE A 15 -4.45 17.60 8.49
CA PHE A 15 -4.65 17.12 7.13
C PHE A 15 -5.66 18.02 6.41
N SER A 16 -5.40 18.27 5.12
CA SER A 16 -6.26 19.05 4.24
C SER A 16 -7.71 18.56 4.32
N LYS A 17 -8.64 19.48 4.61
CA LYS A 17 -10.08 19.25 4.61
C LYS A 17 -10.50 18.51 3.34
N VAL A 18 -11.01 17.29 3.51
CA VAL A 18 -11.87 16.67 2.51
C VAL A 18 -13.12 17.56 2.42
N THR A 19 -13.42 18.00 1.21
CA THR A 19 -14.57 18.86 0.89
C THR A 19 -15.89 18.18 1.27
N GLU A 20 -16.74 18.93 1.99
CA GLU A 20 -18.13 18.56 2.32
C GLU A 20 -18.88 18.05 1.08
N SER A 21 -19.44 16.83 1.13
CA SER A 21 -20.40 16.36 0.14
C SER A 21 -21.80 16.88 0.50
N LYS A 22 -22.16 18.06 -0.02
CA LYS A 22 -23.56 18.50 -0.05
C LYS A 22 -24.28 17.79 -1.21
N GLY A 23 -25.14 16.82 -0.88
CA GLY A 23 -26.23 16.39 -1.77
C GLY A 23 -25.93 15.32 -2.83
N THR A 24 -24.89 14.51 -2.67
CA THR A 24 -24.64 13.36 -3.56
C THR A 24 -25.21 12.07 -2.99
N THR A 25 -25.71 11.19 -3.86
CA THR A 25 -26.01 9.80 -3.51
C THR A 25 -24.79 9.19 -2.84
N PRO A 26 -24.91 8.56 -1.65
CA PRO A 26 -23.79 7.92 -0.97
C PRO A 26 -23.09 6.95 -1.92
N HIS A 27 -21.76 6.99 -1.95
CA HIS A 27 -20.98 6.11 -2.81
C HIS A 27 -19.75 5.54 -2.08
N ILE A 28 -19.19 4.49 -2.69
CA ILE A 28 -17.94 3.87 -2.28
C ILE A 28 -16.91 4.22 -3.35
N GLU A 29 -15.83 4.86 -2.95
CA GLU A 29 -14.66 5.12 -3.77
C GLU A 29 -13.52 4.19 -3.31
N ILE A 30 -12.87 3.53 -4.25
CA ILE A 30 -11.70 2.69 -3.99
C ILE A 30 -10.51 3.30 -4.71
N LEU A 31 -9.43 3.56 -3.99
CA LEU A 31 -8.17 4.07 -4.52
C LEU A 31 -7.11 2.99 -4.33
N GLY A 32 -6.71 2.37 -5.43
CA GLY A 32 -5.81 1.22 -5.48
C GLY A 32 -6.32 0.17 -6.47
N ARG A 33 -5.52 -0.88 -6.68
CA ARG A 33 -5.93 -2.00 -7.55
C ARG A 33 -6.91 -2.91 -6.80
N TYR A 34 -7.99 -3.29 -7.48
CA TYR A 34 -9.03 -4.18 -6.97
C TYR A 34 -9.61 -5.01 -8.11
N PHE A 35 -10.28 -6.11 -7.76
CA PHE A 35 -11.06 -6.93 -8.68
C PHE A 35 -12.53 -6.90 -8.25
N TYR A 36 -13.44 -6.57 -9.16
CA TYR A 36 -14.87 -6.62 -8.90
C TYR A 36 -15.49 -7.85 -9.56
N ASP A 37 -15.97 -8.79 -8.74
CA ASP A 37 -16.73 -9.93 -9.23
C ASP A 37 -18.17 -9.48 -9.50
N GLN A 38 -18.56 -9.41 -10.77
CA GLN A 38 -19.90 -8.97 -11.18
C GLN A 38 -21.00 -9.96 -10.77
N ASN A 39 -20.69 -11.25 -10.66
CA ASN A 39 -21.67 -12.29 -10.33
C ASN A 39 -21.99 -12.24 -8.83
N GLU A 40 -20.96 -12.14 -8.00
CA GLU A 40 -21.11 -12.09 -6.55
C GLU A 40 -21.40 -10.66 -6.03
N LYS A 41 -21.15 -9.64 -6.86
CA LYS A 41 -21.18 -8.21 -6.51
C LYS A 41 -20.26 -7.88 -5.34
N ILE A 42 -19.07 -8.47 -5.34
CA ILE A 42 -18.06 -8.33 -4.29
C ILE A 42 -16.84 -7.63 -4.88
N VAL A 43 -16.30 -6.65 -4.15
CA VAL A 43 -14.97 -6.10 -4.45
C VAL A 43 -13.92 -6.82 -3.64
N TYR A 44 -12.95 -7.38 -4.35
CA TYR A 44 -11.78 -8.02 -3.78
C TYR A 44 -10.56 -7.12 -3.90
N LEU A 45 -9.74 -7.09 -2.86
CA LEU A 45 -8.49 -6.36 -2.78
C LEU A 45 -7.48 -7.10 -1.91
N ASP A 46 -6.21 -7.08 -2.29
CA ASP A 46 -5.11 -7.68 -1.51
C ASP A 46 -3.89 -6.77 -1.39
N TRP A 47 -3.66 -5.87 -2.35
CA TRP A 47 -2.57 -4.91 -2.28
C TRP A 47 -2.60 -4.03 -1.02
N PRO A 48 -1.43 -3.72 -0.42
CA PRO A 48 -1.35 -2.77 0.68
C PRO A 48 -1.75 -1.36 0.22
N GLY A 49 -2.10 -0.50 1.17
CA GLY A 49 -2.38 0.91 0.88
C GLY A 49 -3.69 1.20 0.16
N VAL A 50 -4.40 0.16 -0.33
CA VAL A 50 -5.74 0.32 -0.91
C VAL A 50 -6.62 1.09 0.06
N ARG A 51 -7.08 2.25 -0.38
CA ARG A 51 -7.95 3.14 0.40
C ARG A 51 -9.38 2.99 -0.06
N ILE A 52 -10.29 2.89 0.90
CA ILE A 52 -11.73 2.82 0.67
C ILE A 52 -12.35 4.03 1.36
N ASN A 53 -13.06 4.82 0.57
CA ASN A 53 -13.81 5.97 1.01
C ASN A 53 -15.29 5.66 0.91
N VAL A 54 -16.02 5.91 1.98
CA VAL A 54 -17.45 5.61 2.06
C VAL A 54 -18.18 6.83 2.60
N ASP A 55 -19.07 7.38 1.80
CA ASP A 55 -20.00 8.40 2.26
C ASP A 55 -20.96 7.79 3.29
N ILE A 56 -20.97 8.41 4.47
CA ILE A 56 -21.89 8.10 5.54
C ILE A 56 -23.06 9.07 5.45
N PRO A 57 -24.30 8.59 5.26
CA PRO A 57 -25.48 9.43 5.25
C PRO A 57 -25.69 10.17 6.58
N GLU A 58 -26.34 11.34 6.50
CA GLU A 58 -26.83 12.07 7.67
C GLU A 58 -27.67 11.17 8.59
N GLY A 59 -27.55 11.39 9.90
CA GLY A 59 -28.25 10.65 10.93
C GLY A 59 -27.64 9.29 11.28
N THR A 60 -26.63 8.81 10.54
CA THR A 60 -26.01 7.49 10.77
C THR A 60 -25.36 7.39 12.15
N GLN A 61 -25.78 6.38 12.93
CA GLN A 61 -25.24 6.08 14.26
C GLN A 61 -24.28 4.88 14.24
N LYS A 62 -24.52 3.93 13.33
CA LYS A 62 -23.72 2.73 13.17
C LYS A 62 -23.46 2.44 11.71
N ILE A 63 -22.28 1.88 11.46
CA ILE A 63 -21.89 1.35 10.16
C ILE A 63 -21.58 -0.12 10.38
N GLU A 64 -22.17 -0.99 9.59
CA GLU A 64 -21.80 -2.41 9.55
C GLU A 64 -21.18 -2.69 8.19
N ILE A 65 -20.10 -3.46 8.16
CA ILE A 65 -19.42 -3.85 6.92
C ILE A 65 -19.56 -5.36 6.78
N GLU A 66 -20.19 -5.79 5.69
CA GLU A 66 -20.23 -7.21 5.36
C GLU A 66 -19.02 -7.56 4.51
N VAL A 67 -18.13 -8.37 5.09
CA VAL A 67 -16.85 -8.77 4.50
C VAL A 67 -16.79 -10.28 4.29
N THR A 68 -15.95 -10.71 3.36
CA THR A 68 -15.54 -12.10 3.19
C THR A 68 -14.04 -12.18 3.00
N ASP A 69 -13.41 -13.26 3.44
CA ASP A 69 -12.04 -13.62 3.08
C ASP A 69 -12.00 -14.82 2.12
N THR A 70 -13.17 -15.33 1.71
CA THR A 70 -13.27 -16.40 0.72
C THR A 70 -12.89 -15.85 -0.65
N TYR A 71 -11.93 -16.48 -1.30
CA TYR A 71 -11.61 -16.25 -2.71
C TYR A 71 -12.89 -16.30 -3.57
N PRO A 72 -12.99 -15.45 -4.62
CA PRO A 72 -14.13 -15.48 -5.52
C PRO A 72 -14.31 -16.89 -6.09
N SER A 73 -15.56 -17.35 -6.22
CA SER A 73 -15.86 -18.72 -6.70
C SER A 73 -15.33 -18.99 -8.11
N THR A 74 -15.08 -17.93 -8.87
CA THR A 74 -14.55 -17.91 -10.24
C THR A 74 -13.03 -18.10 -10.33
N VAL A 75 -12.32 -18.22 -9.19
CA VAL A 75 -10.85 -18.27 -9.14
C VAL A 75 -10.31 -19.68 -8.98
N VAL A 76 -9.39 -20.06 -9.86
CA VAL A 76 -8.62 -21.31 -9.76
C VAL A 76 -7.73 -21.24 -8.52
N LYS A 77 -8.03 -22.11 -7.55
CA LYS A 77 -7.30 -22.25 -6.29
C LYS A 77 -5.86 -22.70 -6.57
N SER A 78 -4.89 -21.79 -6.63
CA SER A 78 -3.55 -22.16 -6.19
C SER A 78 -3.62 -22.20 -4.66
N LYS A 79 -3.70 -23.39 -4.07
CA LYS A 79 -3.64 -23.56 -2.60
C LYS A 79 -2.52 -22.68 -2.04
N PRO A 80 -2.78 -21.74 -1.11
CA PRO A 80 -1.73 -21.25 -0.24
C PRO A 80 -1.23 -22.45 0.58
N ALA A 81 0.07 -22.52 0.81
CA ALA A 81 0.63 -23.41 1.82
C ALA A 81 -0.07 -23.14 3.16
N GLN A 82 -0.32 -24.18 3.95
CA GLN A 82 -0.93 -24.07 5.28
C GLN A 82 -0.21 -22.98 6.09
N ALA A 83 -0.93 -21.95 6.46
CA ALA A 83 -0.39 -20.84 7.22
C ALA A 83 -1.11 -20.69 8.55
N THR A 84 -0.36 -20.27 9.56
CA THR A 84 -0.86 -20.03 10.90
C THR A 84 -1.83 -18.84 10.90
N VAL A 85 -2.86 -18.91 11.75
CA VAL A 85 -4.00 -17.99 11.85
C VAL A 85 -3.61 -16.49 11.83
N ASP A 86 -2.49 -16.11 12.41
CA ASP A 86 -2.10 -14.69 12.53
C ASP A 86 -1.24 -14.15 11.37
N SER A 87 -0.80 -15.02 10.46
CA SER A 87 0.03 -14.64 9.30
C SER A 87 -0.78 -14.14 8.09
N HIS A 88 -2.12 -14.18 8.16
CA HIS A 88 -3.02 -13.87 7.02
C HIS A 88 -4.19 -12.94 7.39
N SER A 89 -4.21 -12.36 8.60
CA SER A 89 -5.24 -11.38 8.96
C SER A 89 -5.07 -10.08 8.15
N SER A 90 -6.18 -9.48 7.73
CA SER A 90 -6.16 -8.14 7.12
C SER A 90 -6.47 -7.08 8.16
N TYR A 91 -5.73 -5.97 8.14
CA TYR A 91 -6.00 -4.82 8.99
C TYR A 91 -6.24 -3.56 8.16
N PHE A 92 -7.12 -2.67 8.65
CA PHE A 92 -7.34 -1.35 8.09
C PHE A 92 -7.09 -0.27 9.13
N GLN A 93 -6.34 0.77 8.78
CA GLN A 93 -6.32 2.02 9.53
C GLN A 93 -7.54 2.86 9.13
N MET A 94 -8.38 3.23 10.10
CA MET A 94 -9.64 3.94 9.86
C MET A 94 -9.57 5.40 10.28
N PHE A 95 -10.27 6.25 9.51
CA PHE A 95 -10.49 7.67 9.79
C PHE A 95 -11.94 8.05 9.55
N LEU A 96 -12.44 8.98 10.35
CA LEU A 96 -13.76 9.57 10.23
C LEU A 96 -13.60 11.09 10.09
N ASP A 97 -13.94 11.62 8.92
CA ASP A 97 -13.66 13.01 8.52
C ASP A 97 -12.19 13.42 8.72
N GLY A 98 -11.28 12.47 8.46
CA GLY A 98 -9.84 12.65 8.66
C GLY A 98 -9.36 12.46 10.10
N ASN A 99 -10.25 12.28 11.08
CA ASN A 99 -9.86 11.99 12.46
C ASN A 99 -9.63 10.48 12.66
N PRO A 100 -8.53 10.05 13.30
CA PRO A 100 -8.27 8.63 13.54
C PRO A 100 -9.41 7.95 14.32
N LEU A 101 -9.94 6.85 13.76
CA LEU A 101 -10.99 6.04 14.40
C LEU A 101 -10.41 4.79 15.08
N GLY A 102 -9.27 4.29 14.58
CA GLY A 102 -8.57 3.11 15.11
C GLY A 102 -8.21 2.10 14.02
N VAL A 103 -7.77 0.92 14.44
CA VAL A 103 -7.41 -0.18 13.54
C VAL A 103 -8.51 -1.23 13.55
N LEU A 104 -8.99 -1.62 12.38
CA LEU A 104 -9.98 -2.67 12.18
C LEU A 104 -9.30 -3.95 11.72
N LYS A 105 -9.48 -5.05 12.46
CA LYS A 105 -9.09 -6.40 12.04
C LYS A 105 -10.25 -7.05 11.27
N ILE A 106 -9.97 -7.56 10.07
CA ILE A 106 -10.92 -8.39 9.33
C ILE A 106 -10.88 -9.81 9.91
N PRO A 107 -12.01 -10.39 10.33
CA PRO A 107 -12.05 -11.77 10.81
C PRO A 107 -11.71 -12.74 9.69
N MET A 108 -11.00 -13.82 10.04
CA MET A 108 -10.89 -14.98 9.17
C MET A 108 -12.26 -15.66 9.06
N GLN A 109 -12.59 -16.20 7.88
CA GLN A 109 -13.88 -16.77 7.47
C GLN A 109 -14.99 -15.74 7.15
N GLY A 110 -14.64 -14.45 7.06
CA GLY A 110 -15.58 -13.39 6.76
C GLY A 110 -16.59 -13.14 7.88
N GLY A 111 -17.61 -12.34 7.57
CA GLY A 111 -18.70 -12.04 8.50
C GLY A 111 -19.16 -10.59 8.45
N LEU A 112 -20.11 -10.29 9.33
CA LEU A 112 -20.60 -8.93 9.52
C LEU A 112 -19.80 -8.25 10.64
N MET A 113 -19.10 -7.16 10.31
CA MET A 113 -18.38 -6.35 11.27
C MET A 113 -19.18 -5.09 11.61
N ARG A 114 -19.08 -4.63 12.87
CA ARG A 114 -19.74 -3.41 13.35
C ARG A 114 -18.72 -2.35 13.71
N ILE A 115 -18.95 -1.13 13.24
CA ILE A 115 -18.24 0.10 13.59
C ILE A 115 -19.28 1.08 14.14
N LEU A 116 -19.14 1.46 15.41
CA LEU A 116 -20.00 2.46 16.04
C LEU A 116 -19.42 3.86 15.77
N VAL A 117 -20.24 4.76 15.23
CA VAL A 117 -19.84 6.13 14.87
C VAL A 117 -20.66 7.21 15.58
N SER A 118 -21.79 6.85 16.22
CA SER A 118 -22.76 7.78 16.83
C SER A 118 -22.16 8.84 17.73
N ASP A 119 -21.22 8.45 18.60
CA ASP A 119 -20.65 9.35 19.61
C ASP A 119 -19.43 10.12 19.08
N ARG A 120 -19.17 10.00 17.78
CA ARG A 120 -17.97 10.52 17.10
C ARG A 120 -18.31 11.43 15.91
N VAL A 121 -19.60 11.59 15.59
CA VAL A 121 -20.07 12.36 14.43
C VAL A 121 -21.21 13.30 14.80
N ASP A 122 -21.39 14.32 13.98
CA ASP A 122 -22.54 15.21 14.07
C ASP A 122 -23.72 14.56 13.34
N PRO A 123 -24.78 14.08 14.02
CA PRO A 123 -25.85 13.34 13.37
C PRO A 123 -26.62 14.18 12.35
N THR A 124 -26.40 15.49 12.26
CA THR A 124 -27.04 16.40 11.29
C THR A 124 -26.23 16.58 10.00
N LYS A 125 -25.13 15.84 9.83
CA LYS A 125 -24.25 15.96 8.66
C LYS A 125 -23.95 14.61 8.03
N SER A 126 -23.59 14.65 6.74
CA SER A 126 -22.88 13.55 6.09
C SER A 126 -21.42 13.52 6.55
N HIS A 127 -20.83 12.33 6.55
CA HIS A 127 -19.46 12.09 6.99
C HIS A 127 -18.71 11.20 5.99
N LEU A 128 -17.38 11.18 6.07
CA LEU A 128 -16.54 10.29 5.27
C LEU A 128 -15.81 9.29 6.17
N LEU A 129 -16.06 8.00 5.95
CA LEU A 129 -15.19 6.93 6.46
C LEU A 129 -14.08 6.68 5.43
N SER A 130 -12.82 6.81 5.86
CA SER A 130 -11.66 6.36 5.08
C SER A 130 -11.01 5.15 5.74
N MET A 131 -10.77 4.09 4.99
CA MET A 131 -10.13 2.86 5.45
C MET A 131 -8.91 2.56 4.57
N TYR A 132 -7.72 2.52 5.15
CA TYR A 132 -6.47 2.20 4.45
C TYR A 132 -6.03 0.79 4.81
N LYS A 133 -5.90 -0.10 3.83
CA LYS A 133 -5.39 -1.45 4.09
C LYS A 133 -3.94 -1.38 4.55
N ARG A 134 -3.68 -1.85 5.77
CA ARG A 134 -2.34 -1.89 6.38
C ARG A 134 -1.51 -3.06 5.89
N THR A 135 -2.14 -4.19 5.61
CA THR A 135 -1.43 -5.45 5.34
C THR A 135 -1.15 -5.67 3.87
N GLU A 136 -0.12 -6.45 3.55
CA GLU A 136 0.28 -6.79 2.18
C GLU A 136 -0.63 -7.79 1.46
N ALA A 137 -0.27 -8.07 0.20
CA ALA A 137 -0.97 -8.99 -0.70
C ALA A 137 -0.78 -10.49 -0.36
N LYS A 138 -0.70 -10.79 0.94
CA LYS A 138 -0.81 -12.13 1.52
C LYS A 138 -2.17 -12.37 2.17
N SER A 139 -2.95 -11.30 2.36
CA SER A 139 -4.31 -11.37 2.89
C SER A 139 -5.31 -10.73 1.92
N LEU A 140 -6.34 -11.50 1.54
CA LEU A 140 -7.43 -11.05 0.67
C LEU A 140 -8.56 -10.45 1.52
N VAL A 141 -9.21 -9.40 1.02
CA VAL A 141 -10.45 -8.86 1.58
C VAL A 141 -11.48 -8.74 0.46
N GLY A 142 -12.64 -9.36 0.65
CA GLY A 142 -13.85 -9.15 -0.15
C GLY A 142 -14.83 -8.26 0.61
N ILE A 143 -15.31 -7.20 -0.02
CA ILE A 143 -16.29 -6.26 0.54
C ILE A 143 -17.57 -6.39 -0.26
N LYS A 144 -18.64 -6.78 0.42
CA LYS A 144 -19.96 -6.95 -0.19
C LYS A 144 -20.74 -5.66 -0.16
N GLN A 145 -20.87 -5.08 1.03
CA GLN A 145 -21.70 -3.89 1.26
C GLN A 145 -21.42 -3.25 2.62
N PHE A 146 -21.81 -1.99 2.72
CA PHE A 146 -21.95 -1.24 3.96
C PHE A 146 -23.43 -1.15 4.32
N LEU A 147 -23.73 -1.30 5.60
CA LEU A 147 -25.07 -1.16 6.17
C LEU A 147 -25.05 0.03 7.13
N PHE A 148 -26.06 0.88 7.03
CA PHE A 148 -26.26 2.03 7.91
C PHE A 148 -27.46 1.79 8.84
N ASN A 149 -27.97 2.87 9.44
CA ASN A 149 -29.18 2.82 10.25
C ASN A 149 -30.35 2.17 9.48
N GLU A 150 -31.25 1.53 10.23
CA GLU A 150 -32.51 0.95 9.73
C GLU A 150 -32.34 -0.03 8.54
N GLY A 151 -31.12 -0.51 8.28
CA GLY A 151 -30.82 -1.46 7.23
C GLY A 151 -30.60 -0.85 5.84
N ALA A 152 -30.42 0.48 5.73
CA ALA A 152 -29.99 1.10 4.48
C ALA A 152 -28.66 0.48 4.00
N LYS A 153 -28.59 0.10 2.73
CA LYS A 153 -27.47 -0.65 2.15
C LYS A 153 -26.76 0.17 1.09
N LEU A 154 -25.44 0.15 1.12
CA LEU A 154 -24.59 0.71 0.10
C LEU A 154 -23.62 -0.37 -0.39
N ALA A 155 -23.82 -0.82 -1.63
CA ALA A 155 -22.94 -1.75 -2.30
C ALA A 155 -22.09 -1.02 -3.34
N PHE A 156 -20.94 -1.62 -3.68
CA PHE A 156 -20.05 -1.05 -4.66
C PHE A 156 -20.69 -1.05 -6.06
N ASN A 157 -20.50 0.04 -6.79
CA ASN A 157 -20.87 0.13 -8.20
C ASN A 157 -19.68 0.66 -9.01
N PRO A 158 -19.11 -0.15 -9.92
CA PRO A 158 -18.00 0.26 -10.77
C PRO A 158 -18.27 1.55 -11.55
N SER A 159 -19.53 1.81 -11.93
CA SER A 159 -19.90 3.01 -12.69
C SER A 159 -19.79 4.31 -11.88
N MET A 160 -19.66 4.19 -10.55
CA MET A 160 -19.49 5.33 -9.64
C MET A 160 -18.02 5.57 -9.27
N GLN A 161 -17.07 4.75 -9.78
CA GLN A 161 -15.66 5.03 -9.56
C GLN A 161 -15.24 6.32 -10.28
N PRO A 162 -14.44 7.16 -9.62
CA PRO A 162 -13.90 8.33 -10.27
C PRO A 162 -12.93 7.91 -11.37
N ASP A 163 -12.82 8.75 -12.39
CA ASP A 163 -11.70 8.68 -13.33
C ASP A 163 -10.44 9.10 -12.57
N TYR A 164 -9.58 8.13 -12.21
CA TYR A 164 -8.37 8.41 -11.44
C TYR A 164 -7.42 9.37 -12.18
N ASN A 165 -7.52 9.49 -13.50
CA ASN A 165 -6.72 10.41 -14.29
C ASN A 165 -7.10 11.89 -14.08
N LYS A 166 -8.21 12.18 -13.37
CA LYS A 166 -8.61 13.54 -12.98
C LYS A 166 -7.98 14.05 -11.68
N TYR A 167 -7.36 13.18 -10.87
CA TYR A 167 -6.66 13.65 -9.68
C TYR A 167 -5.44 14.49 -10.08
N ALA A 168 -5.11 15.53 -9.32
CA ALA A 168 -3.99 16.39 -9.70
C ALA A 168 -2.64 15.67 -9.59
N ARG A 169 -2.54 14.67 -8.70
CA ARG A 169 -1.28 14.03 -8.30
C ARG A 169 -1.49 12.54 -8.10
N ARG A 170 -0.66 11.72 -8.74
CA ARG A 170 -0.73 10.25 -8.79
C ARG A 170 0.67 9.66 -8.75
N LEU A 171 0.89 8.66 -7.90
CA LEU A 171 2.16 7.93 -7.79
C LEU A 171 1.90 6.41 -7.86
N GLU A 172 2.78 5.66 -8.52
CA GLU A 172 2.78 4.19 -8.43
C GLU A 172 4.02 3.73 -7.66
N PHE A 173 3.84 2.87 -6.66
CA PHE A 173 4.92 2.23 -5.91
C PHE A 173 4.99 0.75 -6.28
N LEU A 174 6.20 0.29 -6.55
CA LEU A 174 6.53 -1.09 -6.92
C LEU A 174 7.64 -1.54 -5.98
N GLY A 175 7.36 -2.44 -5.04
CA GLY A 175 8.38 -2.76 -4.05
C GLY A 175 8.21 -4.04 -3.27
N ASP A 176 8.99 -4.13 -2.21
CA ASP A 176 9.06 -5.28 -1.32
C ASP A 176 8.54 -4.97 0.10
N SER A 177 9.09 -5.66 1.10
CA SER A 177 8.71 -5.56 2.51
C SER A 177 8.88 -4.16 3.09
N VAL A 178 9.86 -3.38 2.62
CA VAL A 178 10.06 -2.01 3.08
C VAL A 178 8.95 -1.09 2.54
N CYS A 179 8.49 -1.30 1.31
CA CYS A 179 7.36 -0.54 0.76
C CYS A 179 6.05 -0.91 1.46
N VAL A 180 5.86 -2.20 1.74
CA VAL A 180 4.74 -2.70 2.55
C VAL A 180 4.70 -2.07 3.95
N GLY A 181 5.85 -1.83 4.59
CA GLY A 181 5.92 -1.47 6.01
C GLY A 181 5.98 -2.69 6.94
N TYR A 182 6.61 -3.77 6.47
CA TYR A 182 6.80 -5.00 7.23
C TYR A 182 7.44 -4.71 8.59
N GLY A 183 6.73 -5.04 9.66
CA GLY A 183 7.29 -4.97 11.02
C GLY A 183 7.64 -3.56 11.52
N ASN A 184 7.20 -2.51 10.82
CA ASN A 184 7.57 -1.13 11.17
C ASN A 184 7.02 -0.67 12.52
N ASN A 185 5.98 -1.34 13.03
CA ASN A 185 5.34 -1.06 14.30
C ASN A 185 5.92 -1.89 15.46
N CYS A 186 6.94 -2.72 15.19
CA CYS A 186 7.66 -3.43 16.24
C CYS A 186 8.58 -2.48 17.00
N THR A 187 8.84 -2.82 18.26
CA THR A 187 9.67 -1.99 19.15
C THR A 187 11.13 -2.46 19.21
N SER A 188 11.45 -3.61 18.60
CA SER A 188 12.80 -4.15 18.52
C SER A 188 12.98 -5.11 17.35
N VAL A 189 14.24 -5.33 16.95
CA VAL A 189 14.62 -6.27 15.89
C VAL A 189 14.33 -7.74 16.21
N SER A 190 14.28 -8.09 17.50
CA SER A 190 14.01 -9.45 17.96
C SER A 190 12.53 -9.80 18.02
N GLU A 191 11.64 -8.82 17.91
CA GLU A 191 10.20 -9.06 17.92
C GLU A 191 9.82 -9.87 16.66
N PRO A 192 8.98 -10.91 16.80
CA PRO A 192 8.52 -11.67 15.65
C PRO A 192 7.51 -10.85 14.86
N PHE A 193 7.56 -10.96 13.54
CA PHE A 193 6.53 -10.39 12.69
C PHE A 193 5.16 -11.02 12.96
N THR A 194 4.16 -10.17 13.03
CA THR A 194 2.75 -10.51 12.86
C THR A 194 2.10 -9.56 11.85
N THR A 195 0.99 -9.94 11.24
CA THR A 195 0.25 -9.03 10.34
C THR A 195 -0.23 -7.76 11.05
N LEU A 196 -0.33 -7.76 12.40
CA LEU A 196 -0.64 -6.56 13.19
C LEU A 196 0.55 -5.58 13.26
N THR A 197 1.77 -6.10 13.28
CA THR A 197 3.00 -5.27 13.32
C THR A 197 3.34 -4.60 11.98
N GLU A 198 2.63 -4.99 10.91
CA GLU A 198 2.68 -4.35 9.60
C GLU A 198 1.73 -3.13 9.57
N ASP A 199 2.29 -1.96 9.24
CA ASP A 199 1.51 -0.72 9.10
C ASP A 199 1.88 0.01 7.80
N ASN A 200 1.27 -0.41 6.69
CA ASN A 200 1.46 0.30 5.42
C ASN A 200 0.99 1.77 5.49
N TYR A 201 0.02 2.13 6.34
CA TYR A 201 -0.35 3.54 6.48
C TYR A 201 0.85 4.38 6.98
N MET A 202 1.72 3.78 7.79
CA MET A 202 2.96 4.39 8.28
C MET A 202 4.22 4.01 7.49
N SER A 203 4.10 3.32 6.36
CA SER A 203 5.22 3.11 5.44
C SER A 203 5.49 4.38 4.62
N TYR A 204 6.70 4.49 4.09
CA TYR A 204 7.07 5.65 3.27
C TYR A 204 6.19 5.78 2.02
N SER A 205 5.74 4.66 1.45
CA SER A 205 4.90 4.59 0.24
C SER A 205 3.51 5.17 0.45
N SER A 206 2.99 5.16 1.68
CA SER A 206 1.72 5.80 2.03
C SER A 206 1.89 7.20 2.62
N ILE A 207 3.00 7.47 3.31
CA ILE A 207 3.29 8.81 3.87
C ILE A 207 3.46 9.83 2.74
N ILE A 208 4.26 9.52 1.72
CA ILE A 208 4.59 10.46 0.63
C ILE A 208 3.34 10.95 -0.12
N PRO A 209 2.44 10.08 -0.59
CA PRO A 209 1.21 10.52 -1.25
C PRO A 209 0.39 11.48 -0.38
N ARG A 210 0.31 11.25 0.93
CA ARG A 210 -0.39 12.16 1.85
C ARG A 210 0.30 13.52 1.97
N MET A 211 1.64 13.55 2.01
CA MET A 211 2.41 14.80 2.00
C MET A 211 2.11 15.64 0.75
N PHE A 212 1.90 14.99 -0.40
CA PHE A 212 1.60 15.65 -1.68
C PHE A 212 0.11 15.81 -1.98
N ASN A 213 -0.81 15.35 -1.13
CA ASN A 213 -2.24 15.22 -1.49
C ASN A 213 -2.43 14.47 -2.84
N ALA A 214 -1.69 13.38 -3.00
CA ALA A 214 -1.73 12.50 -4.17
C ALA A 214 -2.50 11.22 -3.84
N ILE A 215 -3.16 10.65 -4.86
CA ILE A 215 -3.59 9.25 -4.80
C ILE A 215 -2.42 8.36 -5.23
N TYR A 216 -2.43 7.10 -4.79
CA TYR A 216 -1.32 6.19 -5.07
C TYR A 216 -1.78 4.75 -5.13
N PHE A 217 -1.00 3.96 -5.86
CA PHE A 217 -1.20 2.54 -6.05
C PHE A 217 0.08 1.84 -5.59
N ASP A 218 0.00 1.01 -4.56
CA ASP A 218 1.15 0.31 -3.98
C ASP A 218 1.09 -1.19 -4.30
N GLN A 219 1.97 -1.65 -5.21
CA GLN A 219 2.13 -3.05 -5.55
C GLN A 219 3.39 -3.62 -4.93
N SER A 220 3.31 -3.87 -3.63
CA SER A 220 4.43 -4.37 -2.87
C SER A 220 4.17 -5.71 -2.22
N ILE A 221 5.21 -6.54 -2.17
CA ILE A 221 5.16 -7.93 -1.71
C ILE A 221 6.41 -8.23 -0.89
N SER A 222 6.27 -8.55 0.39
CA SER A 222 7.43 -8.83 1.23
C SER A 222 8.19 -10.06 0.73
N GLY A 223 9.51 -9.92 0.56
CA GLY A 223 10.42 -10.97 0.08
C GLY A 223 10.50 -11.12 -1.44
N ILE A 224 9.77 -10.31 -2.22
CA ILE A 224 9.84 -10.35 -3.68
C ILE A 224 11.14 -9.71 -4.19
N GLY A 225 11.75 -10.29 -5.22
CA GLY A 225 12.84 -9.68 -5.96
C GLY A 225 12.55 -9.53 -7.45
N VAL A 226 13.49 -8.88 -8.15
CA VAL A 226 13.43 -8.62 -9.59
C VAL A 226 13.52 -9.94 -10.38
N VAL A 227 14.46 -10.79 -9.98
CA VAL A 227 14.80 -12.09 -10.59
C VAL A 227 14.63 -13.22 -9.58
N ARG A 228 15.05 -12.99 -8.34
CA ARG A 228 15.08 -13.97 -7.26
C ARG A 228 14.41 -13.41 -6.00
N ASN A 229 13.53 -14.20 -5.41
CA ASN A 229 12.89 -13.90 -4.14
C ASN A 229 13.79 -14.30 -2.97
N TYR A 230 13.58 -13.66 -1.82
CA TYR A 230 14.38 -13.88 -0.62
C TYR A 230 14.46 -15.37 -0.26
N GLY A 231 15.68 -15.88 -0.11
CA GLY A 231 15.94 -17.26 0.34
C GLY A 231 15.65 -18.38 -0.66
N ASP A 232 15.32 -18.06 -1.93
CA ASP A 232 15.19 -19.09 -2.97
C ASP A 232 16.55 -19.77 -3.25
N PRO A 233 16.61 -21.10 -3.41
CA PRO A 233 17.89 -21.80 -3.56
C PRO A 233 18.58 -21.53 -4.91
N ASP A 234 17.79 -21.24 -5.94
CA ASP A 234 18.20 -21.02 -7.32
C ASP A 234 18.40 -19.51 -7.60
N PRO A 235 19.23 -19.13 -8.59
CA PRO A 235 19.50 -17.73 -8.92
C PRO A 235 18.31 -17.00 -9.57
N SER A 236 17.18 -17.68 -9.77
CA SER A 236 15.94 -17.12 -10.30
C SER A 236 14.73 -17.82 -9.69
N SER A 237 13.70 -17.05 -9.35
CA SER A 237 12.43 -17.58 -8.86
C SER A 237 11.48 -17.96 -9.99
N LYS A 238 10.56 -18.89 -9.73
CA LYS A 238 9.45 -19.19 -10.66
C LYS A 238 8.43 -18.04 -10.78
N ARG A 239 8.32 -17.24 -9.73
CA ARG A 239 7.39 -16.11 -9.62
C ARG A 239 8.09 -14.89 -9.01
N PRO A 240 9.02 -14.26 -9.76
CA PRO A 240 9.62 -12.99 -9.36
C PRO A 240 8.63 -11.84 -9.62
N TYR A 241 9.01 -10.60 -9.33
CA TYR A 241 8.12 -9.44 -9.41
C TYR A 241 7.36 -9.32 -10.75
N GLY A 242 8.06 -9.57 -11.87
CA GLY A 242 7.48 -9.51 -13.21
C GLY A 242 6.28 -10.45 -13.43
N PHE A 243 6.14 -11.52 -12.65
CA PHE A 243 4.98 -12.42 -12.69
C PHE A 243 3.70 -11.75 -12.17
N TYR A 244 3.83 -10.82 -11.22
CA TYR A 244 2.70 -10.19 -10.53
C TYR A 244 2.36 -8.79 -11.04
N GLN A 245 3.27 -8.13 -11.75
CA GLN A 245 3.22 -6.70 -12.09
C GLN A 245 1.92 -6.21 -12.76
N ASP A 246 1.22 -7.11 -13.47
CA ASP A 246 -0.01 -6.82 -14.21
C ASP A 246 -1.28 -7.21 -13.46
N SER A 247 -1.18 -7.67 -12.21
CA SER A 247 -2.33 -8.23 -11.51
C SER A 247 -3.14 -7.16 -10.79
N SER A 248 -4.46 -7.24 -10.87
CA SER A 248 -5.39 -6.51 -9.99
C SER A 248 -5.41 -7.10 -8.59
N LEU A 249 -5.11 -8.41 -8.48
CA LEU A 249 -4.93 -9.15 -7.24
C LEU A 249 -3.70 -10.05 -7.34
N LYS A 250 -2.76 -9.92 -6.43
CA LYS A 250 -1.58 -10.82 -6.36
C LYS A 250 -1.98 -12.28 -6.09
N LEU A 251 -3.00 -12.50 -5.28
CA LEU A 251 -3.44 -13.84 -4.88
C LEU A 251 -4.29 -14.54 -5.94
N ASN A 252 -4.66 -13.84 -7.02
CA ASN A 252 -5.41 -14.37 -8.15
C ASN A 252 -4.83 -13.82 -9.46
N VAL A 253 -3.75 -14.44 -9.94
CA VAL A 253 -3.10 -14.07 -11.20
C VAL A 253 -3.71 -14.88 -12.34
N SER A 254 -4.45 -14.21 -13.22
CA SER A 254 -5.02 -14.78 -14.45
C SER A 254 -5.21 -13.68 -15.50
N ASP A 255 -5.54 -14.08 -16.74
CA ASP A 255 -5.88 -13.10 -17.78
C ASP A 255 -7.14 -12.29 -17.43
N THR A 256 -8.05 -12.84 -16.63
CA THR A 256 -9.30 -12.16 -16.22
C THR A 256 -9.12 -11.20 -15.06
N THR A 257 -7.95 -11.19 -14.42
CA THR A 257 -7.61 -10.30 -13.30
C THR A 257 -6.48 -9.33 -13.61
N LYS A 258 -6.11 -9.20 -14.89
CA LYS A 258 -5.14 -8.17 -15.30
C LYS A 258 -5.66 -6.77 -14.99
N TRP A 259 -4.76 -5.93 -14.50
CA TRP A 259 -5.01 -4.52 -14.26
C TRP A 259 -5.13 -3.79 -15.59
N ASP A 260 -6.15 -2.94 -15.69
CA ASP A 260 -6.32 -2.04 -16.81
C ASP A 260 -5.58 -0.74 -16.51
N TYR A 261 -4.38 -0.60 -17.11
CA TYR A 261 -3.50 0.54 -16.92
C TYR A 261 -4.09 1.87 -17.42
N SER A 262 -5.09 1.84 -18.29
CA SER A 262 -5.75 3.08 -18.74
C SER A 262 -6.51 3.78 -17.61
N LYS A 263 -6.90 3.06 -16.56
CA LYS A 263 -7.62 3.59 -15.40
C LYS A 263 -6.76 4.51 -14.54
N PHE A 264 -5.45 4.29 -14.50
CA PHE A 264 -4.54 5.01 -13.60
C PHE A 264 -3.20 5.26 -14.29
N LEU A 265 -3.00 6.51 -14.72
CA LEU A 265 -1.75 6.99 -15.33
C LEU A 265 -0.94 7.80 -14.30
N PRO A 266 0.04 7.20 -13.61
CA PRO A 266 0.82 7.90 -12.60
C PRO A 266 1.67 9.02 -13.21
N HIS A 267 1.99 10.03 -12.41
CA HIS A 267 2.97 11.05 -12.78
C HIS A 267 4.41 10.63 -12.48
N ALA A 268 4.60 9.60 -11.66
CA ALA A 268 5.89 8.98 -11.41
C ALA A 268 5.74 7.55 -10.90
N VAL A 269 6.76 6.74 -11.14
CA VAL A 269 6.89 5.37 -10.62
C VAL A 269 8.06 5.31 -9.64
N ILE A 270 7.85 4.68 -8.49
CA ILE A 270 8.86 4.50 -7.46
C ILE A 270 9.12 3.00 -7.30
N TYR A 271 10.37 2.59 -7.51
CA TYR A 271 10.85 1.24 -7.26
C TYR A 271 11.63 1.16 -5.96
N HIS A 272 11.24 0.22 -5.11
CA HIS A 272 12.03 -0.24 -3.97
C HIS A 272 12.05 -1.77 -3.97
N ILE A 273 12.91 -2.32 -4.83
CA ILE A 273 13.06 -3.75 -5.03
C ILE A 273 14.50 -4.06 -5.44
N GLY A 274 14.97 -5.27 -5.15
CA GLY A 274 16.28 -5.76 -5.56
C GLY A 274 17.14 -6.27 -4.39
N GLY A 275 16.84 -5.85 -3.16
CA GLY A 275 17.53 -6.35 -1.97
C GLY A 275 17.32 -7.87 -1.79
N ASN A 276 16.08 -8.33 -1.97
CA ASN A 276 15.72 -9.74 -1.81
C ASN A 276 16.41 -10.69 -2.80
N ASP A 277 16.81 -10.21 -3.98
CA ASP A 277 17.56 -11.00 -4.96
C ASP A 277 18.85 -11.57 -4.37
N TYR A 278 19.44 -10.87 -3.40
CA TYR A 278 20.69 -11.23 -2.72
C TYR A 278 20.48 -11.50 -1.21
N GLY A 279 19.23 -11.60 -0.77
CA GLY A 279 18.86 -11.92 0.61
C GLY A 279 18.75 -13.42 0.86
N GLY A 280 19.05 -13.83 2.10
CA GLY A 280 18.97 -15.21 2.56
C GLY A 280 20.15 -16.07 2.11
N SER A 281 19.95 -17.37 1.98
CA SER A 281 20.95 -18.31 1.44
C SER A 281 20.55 -18.79 0.04
N GLY A 282 21.51 -19.29 -0.74
CA GLY A 282 21.27 -19.83 -2.07
C GLY A 282 22.26 -19.31 -3.11
N GLN A 283 21.98 -19.60 -4.38
CA GLN A 283 22.69 -18.99 -5.50
C GLN A 283 22.08 -17.64 -5.82
N TYR A 284 22.91 -16.64 -6.11
CA TYR A 284 22.46 -15.30 -6.46
C TYR A 284 22.55 -15.06 -7.98
N PRO A 285 21.65 -14.25 -8.57
CA PRO A 285 21.77 -13.85 -9.96
C PRO A 285 23.08 -13.07 -10.18
N THR A 286 23.62 -13.16 -11.40
CA THR A 286 24.73 -12.30 -11.80
C THR A 286 24.25 -10.85 -11.94
N GLU A 287 25.16 -9.89 -11.82
CA GLU A 287 24.87 -8.48 -12.06
C GLU A 287 24.19 -8.26 -13.42
N THR A 288 24.71 -8.85 -14.49
CA THR A 288 24.14 -8.72 -15.84
C THR A 288 22.67 -9.15 -15.89
N VAL A 289 22.34 -10.29 -15.25
CA VAL A 289 20.96 -10.82 -15.22
C VAL A 289 20.05 -9.91 -14.40
N PHE A 290 20.51 -9.46 -13.23
CA PHE A 290 19.77 -8.54 -12.38
C PHE A 290 19.48 -7.21 -13.11
N VAL A 291 20.52 -6.58 -13.66
CA VAL A 291 20.43 -5.30 -14.36
C VAL A 291 19.50 -5.42 -15.57
N GLN A 292 19.64 -6.48 -16.37
CA GLN A 292 18.78 -6.69 -17.53
C GLN A 292 17.30 -6.78 -17.13
N HIS A 293 16.95 -7.63 -16.16
CA HIS A 293 15.55 -7.81 -15.76
C HIS A 293 14.97 -6.56 -15.08
N PHE A 294 15.78 -5.78 -14.36
CA PHE A 294 15.30 -4.50 -13.83
C PHE A 294 14.99 -3.52 -14.97
N LEU A 295 15.88 -3.41 -15.97
CA LEU A 295 15.62 -2.58 -17.16
C LEU A 295 14.34 -3.02 -17.89
N GLU A 296 14.07 -4.32 -18.00
CA GLU A 296 12.82 -4.84 -18.57
C GLU A 296 11.57 -4.37 -17.79
N LEU A 297 11.63 -4.29 -16.45
CA LEU A 297 10.54 -3.73 -15.63
C LEU A 297 10.36 -2.22 -15.85
N ILE A 298 11.45 -1.48 -16.04
CA ILE A 298 11.41 -0.05 -16.35
C ILE A 298 10.78 0.17 -17.73
N GLU A 299 11.22 -0.59 -18.72
CA GLU A 299 10.67 -0.55 -20.07
C GLU A 299 9.20 -0.94 -20.11
N SER A 300 8.77 -1.91 -19.30
CA SER A 300 7.35 -2.30 -19.22
C SER A 300 6.49 -1.11 -18.76
N ARG A 301 6.95 -0.34 -17.76
CA ARG A 301 6.24 0.86 -17.29
C ARG A 301 6.30 2.02 -18.27
N ARG A 302 7.44 2.26 -18.93
CA ARG A 302 7.52 3.27 -20.02
C ARG A 302 6.59 2.95 -21.19
N LYS A 303 6.47 1.68 -21.58
CA LYS A 303 5.50 1.26 -22.62
C LYS A 303 4.04 1.54 -22.24
N LEU A 304 3.72 1.49 -20.95
CA LEU A 304 2.36 1.71 -20.44
C LEU A 304 2.04 3.18 -20.19
N TYR A 305 3.01 3.96 -19.70
CA TYR A 305 2.78 5.33 -19.22
C TYR A 305 3.48 6.42 -20.05
N GLY A 306 4.30 6.03 -21.02
CA GLY A 306 5.10 6.91 -21.86
C GLY A 306 6.59 6.90 -21.49
N ASP A 307 7.45 7.06 -22.50
CA ASP A 307 8.92 6.95 -22.35
C ASP A 307 9.52 7.97 -21.37
N ASN A 308 8.86 9.13 -21.24
CA ASN A 308 9.30 10.24 -20.39
C ASN A 308 8.68 10.20 -18.98
N ILE A 309 8.10 9.10 -18.50
CA ILE A 309 7.64 9.04 -17.11
C ILE A 309 8.83 9.11 -16.13
N PRO A 310 8.81 9.98 -15.10
CA PRO A 310 9.81 9.97 -14.04
C PRO A 310 9.82 8.66 -13.27
N ILE A 311 11.01 8.07 -13.12
CA ILE A 311 11.21 6.83 -12.38
C ILE A 311 12.20 7.08 -11.25
N PHE A 312 11.83 6.69 -10.04
CA PHE A 312 12.70 6.75 -8.87
C PHE A 312 13.09 5.35 -8.44
N ILE A 313 14.38 5.08 -8.23
CA ILE A 313 14.90 3.77 -7.82
C ILE A 313 15.68 3.95 -6.53
N SER A 314 15.33 3.18 -5.51
CA SER A 314 15.89 3.32 -4.16
C SER A 314 16.80 2.16 -3.76
N SER A 315 17.86 2.51 -3.03
CA SER A 315 18.79 1.61 -2.35
C SER A 315 18.68 1.77 -0.84
N GLY A 316 18.88 0.69 -0.07
CA GLY A 316 18.77 0.71 1.40
C GLY A 316 17.32 0.89 1.90
N PRO A 317 17.06 0.85 3.21
CA PRO A 317 18.04 0.85 4.29
C PRO A 317 18.52 -0.55 4.68
N LEU A 318 17.93 -1.60 4.13
CA LEU A 318 18.42 -2.97 4.31
C LEU A 318 19.70 -3.19 3.47
N ASP A 319 20.32 -4.34 3.62
CA ASP A 319 21.43 -4.75 2.75
C ASP A 319 20.92 -5.17 1.36
N GLY A 320 21.73 -4.96 0.34
CA GLY A 320 21.41 -5.34 -1.03
C GLY A 320 22.50 -4.94 -2.04
N PRO A 321 22.29 -5.27 -3.32
CA PRO A 321 23.25 -5.03 -4.40
C PRO A 321 23.20 -3.56 -4.87
N TRP A 322 23.46 -2.61 -3.99
CA TRP A 322 23.20 -1.18 -4.24
C TRP A 322 24.02 -0.60 -5.39
N ASP A 323 25.21 -1.14 -5.67
CA ASP A 323 25.97 -0.76 -6.87
C ASP A 323 25.34 -1.27 -8.17
N PHE A 324 24.65 -2.43 -8.16
CA PHE A 324 23.93 -2.92 -9.34
C PHE A 324 22.69 -2.08 -9.63
N GLN A 325 22.01 -1.58 -8.60
CA GLN A 325 20.91 -0.62 -8.79
C GLN A 325 21.40 0.72 -9.34
N LYS A 326 22.58 1.20 -8.91
CA LYS A 326 23.21 2.38 -9.54
C LYS A 326 23.52 2.13 -11.02
N GLU A 327 23.97 0.93 -11.37
CA GLU A 327 24.18 0.52 -12.76
C GLU A 327 22.86 0.49 -13.56
N VAL A 328 21.75 0.04 -12.94
CA VAL A 328 20.41 0.14 -13.54
C VAL A 328 20.04 1.60 -13.80
N VAL A 329 20.20 2.50 -12.83
CA VAL A 329 19.92 3.94 -13.00
C VAL A 329 20.75 4.52 -14.15
N SER A 330 22.05 4.20 -14.20
CA SER A 330 22.98 4.62 -15.26
C SER A 330 22.52 4.15 -16.65
N LYS A 331 22.11 2.88 -16.77
CA LYS A 331 21.69 2.28 -18.06
C LYS A 331 20.28 2.62 -18.49
N ALA A 332 19.37 2.92 -17.55
CA ALA A 332 17.98 3.24 -17.85
C ALA A 332 17.84 4.62 -18.54
N GLY A 333 18.89 5.45 -18.48
CA GLY A 333 18.98 6.72 -19.19
C GLY A 333 18.20 7.84 -18.52
N ASP A 334 17.65 8.74 -19.34
CA ASP A 334 17.03 9.98 -18.86
C ASP A 334 15.80 9.75 -17.97
N ASN A 335 15.57 10.72 -17.09
CA ASN A 335 14.40 10.78 -16.20
C ASN A 335 14.29 9.59 -15.22
N VAL A 336 15.43 8.98 -14.90
CA VAL A 336 15.58 7.99 -13.83
C VAL A 336 16.43 8.60 -12.73
N TYR A 337 15.94 8.55 -11.50
CA TYR A 337 16.54 9.21 -10.34
C TYR A 337 16.84 8.19 -9.26
N TRP A 338 18.02 8.30 -8.66
CA TRP A 338 18.42 7.44 -7.56
C TRP A 338 18.02 8.05 -6.21
N ILE A 339 17.59 7.18 -5.30
CA ILE A 339 17.31 7.50 -3.91
C ILE A 339 18.25 6.67 -3.03
N ASP A 340 19.03 7.34 -2.19
CA ASP A 340 19.92 6.69 -1.24
C ASP A 340 19.30 6.68 0.16
N TRP A 341 18.99 5.49 0.67
CA TRP A 341 18.57 5.25 2.05
C TRP A 341 19.57 4.37 2.81
N THR A 342 20.77 4.16 2.28
CA THR A 342 21.77 3.25 2.88
C THR A 342 22.29 3.72 4.23
N THR A 343 22.17 5.01 4.55
CA THR A 343 22.63 5.60 5.83
C THR A 343 21.50 5.88 6.82
N ILE A 344 20.25 5.47 6.52
CA ILE A 344 19.08 5.84 7.35
C ILE A 344 19.27 5.45 8.81
N TYR A 345 19.87 4.30 9.10
CA TYR A 345 20.07 3.83 10.47
C TYR A 345 21.20 4.58 11.18
N GLU A 346 22.31 4.84 10.48
CA GLU A 346 23.43 5.65 10.95
C GLU A 346 23.01 7.10 11.23
N ASP A 347 22.09 7.63 10.42
CA ASP A 347 21.50 8.97 10.55
C ASP A 347 20.45 9.04 11.67
N GLY A 348 20.33 7.97 12.47
CA GLY A 348 19.48 7.90 13.65
C GLY A 348 18.10 7.31 13.40
N GLY A 349 17.85 6.70 12.25
CA GLY A 349 16.66 5.87 12.00
C GLY A 349 16.57 4.69 12.97
N GLY A 350 15.35 4.18 13.19
CA GLY A 350 15.11 3.00 14.01
C GLY A 350 14.85 1.75 13.17
N MET A 351 14.98 0.59 13.83
CA MET A 351 14.69 -0.71 13.24
C MET A 351 13.52 -1.37 13.99
N GLY A 352 12.51 -1.81 13.24
CA GLY A 352 11.43 -2.67 13.67
C GLY A 352 11.79 -4.15 13.53
N CYS A 353 10.78 -5.00 13.31
CA CYS A 353 10.96 -6.46 13.32
C CYS A 353 12.01 -6.90 12.30
N GLN A 354 12.89 -7.81 12.70
CA GLN A 354 13.87 -8.43 11.82
C GLN A 354 14.66 -7.39 11.00
N TYR A 355 15.10 -6.32 11.66
CA TYR A 355 15.92 -5.23 11.10
C TYR A 355 15.24 -4.37 10.02
N HIS A 356 13.94 -4.56 9.76
CA HIS A 356 13.19 -3.69 8.86
C HIS A 356 13.10 -2.26 9.42
N PRO A 357 12.92 -1.23 8.59
CA PRO A 357 12.79 0.14 9.09
C PRO A 357 11.55 0.30 9.97
N ASP A 358 11.71 0.94 11.12
CA ASP A 358 10.58 1.34 11.95
C ASP A 358 9.84 2.56 11.36
N ILE A 359 8.77 2.99 12.03
CA ILE A 359 8.02 4.20 11.65
C ILE A 359 8.92 5.45 11.60
N LYS A 360 9.95 5.57 12.45
CA LYS A 360 10.87 6.71 12.43
C LYS A 360 11.69 6.72 11.14
N SER A 361 12.25 5.57 10.77
CA SER A 361 12.99 5.39 9.52
C SER A 361 12.13 5.66 8.30
N HIS A 362 10.88 5.16 8.27
CA HIS A 362 9.95 5.46 7.18
C HIS A 362 9.69 6.97 7.03
N LYS A 363 9.53 7.71 8.14
CA LYS A 363 9.39 9.17 8.08
C LYS A 363 10.63 9.86 7.52
N MET A 364 11.84 9.41 7.92
CA MET A 364 13.10 9.93 7.38
C MET A 364 13.21 9.67 5.88
N MET A 365 12.95 8.43 5.45
CA MET A 365 12.91 8.04 4.04
C MET A 365 11.91 8.89 3.23
N SER A 366 10.72 9.15 3.80
CA SER A 366 9.71 10.01 3.16
C SER A 366 10.17 11.44 2.94
N GLN A 367 10.92 12.03 3.87
CA GLN A 367 11.44 13.40 3.69
C GLN A 367 12.46 13.48 2.56
N ILE A 368 13.35 12.49 2.46
CA ILE A 368 14.35 12.40 1.37
C ILE A 368 13.64 12.29 0.02
N LEU A 369 12.72 11.34 -0.12
CA LEU A 369 12.02 11.13 -1.38
C LEU A 369 11.04 12.28 -1.71
N ALA A 370 10.37 12.88 -0.72
CA ALA A 370 9.53 14.04 -0.96
C ALA A 370 10.33 15.22 -1.52
N LYS A 371 11.55 15.47 -1.01
CA LYS A 371 12.38 16.52 -1.57
C LYS A 371 12.73 16.26 -3.03
N LEU A 372 13.05 15.02 -3.37
CA LEU A 372 13.37 14.63 -4.73
C LEU A 372 12.16 14.73 -5.67
N ILE A 373 10.98 14.27 -5.23
CA ILE A 373 9.72 14.40 -5.98
C ILE A 373 9.35 15.87 -6.21
N GLN A 374 9.51 16.74 -5.19
CA GLN A 374 9.28 18.17 -5.34
C GLN A 374 10.18 18.76 -6.44
N ASN A 375 11.47 18.41 -6.45
CA ASN A 375 12.41 18.94 -7.43
C ASN A 375 12.10 18.45 -8.85
N VAL A 376 11.69 17.19 -9.02
CA VAL A 376 11.45 16.57 -10.33
C VAL A 376 10.07 16.90 -10.89
N LEU A 377 9.02 16.86 -10.07
CA LEU A 377 7.63 17.09 -10.50
C LEU A 377 7.13 18.52 -10.28
N GLY A 378 7.90 19.35 -9.56
CA GLY A 378 7.48 20.71 -9.19
C GLY A 378 6.30 20.74 -8.21
N TRP A 379 6.09 19.66 -7.44
CA TRP A 379 4.98 19.58 -6.50
C TRP A 379 5.35 20.14 -5.13
N ASP A 380 4.49 20.99 -4.57
CA ASP A 380 4.56 21.36 -3.16
C ASP A 380 4.00 20.26 -2.27
N TYR A 381 4.61 20.07 -1.09
CA TYR A 381 4.13 19.13 -0.07
C TYR A 381 4.03 19.79 1.30
N THR A 382 3.16 19.21 2.13
CA THR A 382 3.08 19.53 3.56
C THR A 382 4.00 18.59 4.35
N SER A 383 4.89 19.16 5.15
CA SER A 383 5.90 18.45 5.95
C SER A 383 5.33 17.67 7.12
#